data_AF-A0A831USR4-F1
#
_entry.id   AF-A0A831USR4-F1
#
_cell.length_a   1.000
_cell.length_b   1.000
_cell.length_c   1.000
_cell.angle_alpha   90.00
_cell.angle_beta   90.00
_cell.angle_gamma   90.00
#
_symmetry.space_group_name_H-M   'P 1'
#
loop_
_entity.id
_entity.type
_entity.pdbx_description
1 polymer ?
#
loop_
_entity_poly.entity_id
_entity_poly.type
_entity_poly.pdbx_seq_one_letter_code
_entity_poly.pdbx_strand_id
1 'polypeptide(L)'
;MKMQFKNVVLGGTFDTLHSGHVKLLATASLIGEEILIGLTSDSFASTYKQYNVKPFAARLANLKSLMSLIAPERKVEYAAISDPYGPAVTRPELEAIVVSRETLPRGLQINDERVKRGLRPMDVVMITTVKDGYGNILSSTFIRRVLGAR
;
A
#
# COMPACT_ATOMS: atom_id res chain seq x y z
N MET A 1 10.50 -20.78 -7.46
CA MET A 1 9.35 -21.17 -6.60
C MET A 1 8.11 -20.53 -7.20
N LYS A 2 7.02 -21.30 -7.44
CA LYS A 2 5.79 -20.74 -7.99
C LYS A 2 5.11 -19.89 -6.92
N MET A 3 4.82 -18.62 -7.23
CA MET A 3 4.11 -17.71 -6.32
C MET A 3 2.63 -18.08 -6.24
N GLN A 4 1.96 -17.68 -5.16
CA GLN A 4 0.52 -17.91 -5.00
C GLN A 4 -0.28 -17.11 -6.04
N PHE A 5 0.15 -15.88 -6.30
CA PHE A 5 -0.45 -14.97 -7.27
C PHE A 5 0.60 -14.45 -8.25
N LYS A 6 0.18 -14.19 -9.48
CA LYS A 6 0.99 -13.53 -10.49
C LYS A 6 1.04 -12.02 -10.25
N ASN A 7 -0.11 -11.36 -10.14
CA ASN A 7 -0.20 -9.90 -10.00
C ASN A 7 -0.86 -9.50 -8.68
N VAL A 8 -0.12 -8.81 -7.82
CA VAL A 8 -0.57 -8.37 -6.50
C VAL A 8 -0.53 -6.86 -6.42
N VAL A 9 -1.59 -6.26 -5.89
CA VAL A 9 -1.66 -4.81 -5.69
C VAL A 9 -1.67 -4.44 -4.21
N LEU A 10 -1.08 -3.30 -3.89
CA LEU A 10 -1.31 -2.61 -2.62
C LEU A 10 -1.29 -1.10 -2.85
N GLY A 11 -1.84 -0.33 -1.90
CA GLY A 11 -1.91 1.11 -2.02
C GLY A 11 -1.71 1.81 -0.68
N GLY A 12 -1.16 3.03 -0.73
CA GLY A 12 -0.98 3.83 0.46
C GLY A 12 -0.30 5.18 0.20
N THR A 13 -0.30 6.02 1.23
CA THR A 13 0.46 7.29 1.19
C THR A 13 1.95 7.06 1.34
N PHE A 14 2.37 6.10 2.18
CA PHE A 14 3.77 5.83 2.50
C PHE A 14 4.57 7.08 2.93
N ASP A 15 3.96 7.94 3.74
CA ASP A 15 4.54 9.23 4.17
C ASP A 15 5.81 9.05 5.02
N THR A 16 5.66 8.40 6.16
CA THR A 16 6.79 7.98 7.00
C THR A 16 6.77 6.46 7.06
N LEU A 17 7.75 5.83 6.42
CA LEU A 17 7.90 4.38 6.39
C LEU A 17 8.13 3.84 7.80
N HIS A 18 7.51 2.71 8.10
CA HIS A 18 7.56 2.05 9.39
C HIS A 18 7.32 0.55 9.23
N SER A 19 7.48 -0.22 10.30
CA SER A 19 7.37 -1.69 10.26
C SER A 19 6.02 -2.19 9.71
N GLY A 20 4.93 -1.48 9.94
CA GLY A 20 3.64 -1.75 9.28
C GLY A 20 3.71 -1.70 7.74
N HIS A 21 4.37 -0.68 7.16
CA HIS A 21 4.61 -0.61 5.71
C HIS A 21 5.55 -1.72 5.23
N VAL A 22 6.62 -1.99 5.99
CA VAL A 22 7.56 -3.07 5.66
C VAL A 22 6.82 -4.40 5.58
N LYS A 23 5.97 -4.71 6.56
CA LYS A 23 5.16 -5.93 6.58
C LYS A 23 4.19 -5.99 5.40
N LEU A 24 3.56 -4.88 5.04
CA LEU A 24 2.64 -4.80 3.90
C LEU A 24 3.35 -5.15 2.59
N LEU A 25 4.49 -4.50 2.34
CA LEU A 25 5.30 -4.68 1.13
C LEU A 25 5.96 -6.06 1.07
N ALA A 26 6.46 -6.56 2.20
CA ALA A 26 7.04 -7.90 2.29
C ALA A 26 5.98 -8.98 2.05
N THR A 27 4.77 -8.81 2.59
CA THR A 27 3.67 -9.76 2.35
C THR A 27 3.33 -9.83 0.87
N ALA A 28 3.19 -8.70 0.18
CA ALA A 28 2.94 -8.69 -1.26
C ALA A 28 4.07 -9.37 -2.05
N SER A 29 5.32 -9.16 -1.64
CA SER A 29 6.50 -9.77 -2.24
C SER A 29 6.61 -11.28 -2.00
N LEU A 30 6.01 -11.79 -0.92
CA LEU A 30 6.00 -13.21 -0.57
C LEU A 30 4.88 -13.99 -1.27
N ILE A 31 3.84 -13.31 -1.75
CA ILE A 31 2.68 -13.97 -2.39
C ILE A 31 2.56 -13.65 -3.89
N GLY A 32 3.20 -12.59 -4.38
CA GLY A 32 3.11 -12.10 -5.76
C GLY A 32 4.39 -12.22 -6.59
N GLU A 33 4.25 -12.56 -7.86
CA GLU A 33 5.35 -12.50 -8.84
C GLU A 33 5.66 -11.05 -9.25
N GLU A 34 4.62 -10.29 -9.60
CA GLU A 34 4.66 -8.88 -9.98
C GLU A 34 3.81 -8.06 -9.00
N ILE A 35 4.33 -6.90 -8.59
CA ILE A 35 3.72 -6.07 -7.56
C ILE A 35 3.38 -4.70 -8.13
N LEU A 36 2.12 -4.30 -8.05
CA LEU A 36 1.68 -2.94 -8.32
C LEU A 36 1.54 -2.19 -6.98
N ILE A 37 2.29 -1.09 -6.82
CA ILE A 37 2.17 -0.23 -5.65
C ILE A 37 1.53 1.12 -6.05
N GLY A 38 0.31 1.33 -5.60
CA GLY A 38 -0.38 2.61 -5.69
C GLY A 38 0.14 3.60 -4.64
N LEU A 39 0.80 4.66 -5.09
CA LEU A 39 1.30 5.74 -4.25
C LEU A 39 0.43 6.98 -4.43
N THR A 40 -0.20 7.47 -3.36
CA THR A 40 -1.12 8.61 -3.47
C THR A 40 -0.40 9.86 -3.97
N SER A 41 -0.99 10.59 -4.90
CA SER A 41 -0.51 11.90 -5.33
C SER A 41 -0.56 12.91 -4.17
N ASP A 42 0.19 14.01 -4.28
CA ASP A 42 0.23 15.03 -3.22
C ASP A 42 -1.13 15.70 -3.03
N SER A 43 -1.81 16.00 -4.15
CA SER A 43 -3.17 16.57 -4.14
C SER A 43 -4.19 15.64 -3.54
N PHE A 44 -4.09 14.33 -3.79
CA PHE A 44 -5.03 13.37 -3.21
C PHE A 44 -4.75 13.15 -1.72
N ALA A 45 -3.48 13.02 -1.33
CA ALA A 45 -3.09 12.82 0.07
C ALA A 45 -3.53 13.98 0.97
N SER A 46 -3.47 15.22 0.48
CA SER A 46 -3.88 16.41 1.24
C SER A 46 -5.39 16.50 1.49
N THR A 47 -6.22 15.76 0.74
CA THR A 47 -7.68 15.78 0.95
C THR A 47 -8.13 15.11 2.26
N TYR A 48 -7.33 14.20 2.80
CA TYR A 48 -7.70 13.42 4.00
C TYR A 48 -6.62 13.35 5.08
N LYS A 49 -5.39 13.84 4.82
CA LYS A 49 -4.35 13.97 5.85
C LYS A 49 -4.40 15.35 6.48
N GLN A 50 -4.43 15.40 7.80
CA GLN A 50 -4.47 16.65 8.59
C GLN A 50 -3.09 17.30 8.78
N TYR A 51 -2.06 16.79 8.10
CA TYR A 51 -0.68 17.23 8.25
C TYR A 51 -0.02 17.34 6.88
N ASN A 52 1.11 18.06 6.81
CA ASN A 52 1.84 18.21 5.55
C ASN A 52 2.54 16.90 5.19
N VAL A 53 2.01 16.19 4.18
CA VAL A 53 2.57 14.94 3.67
C VAL A 53 3.85 15.24 2.89
N LYS A 54 4.86 14.38 2.99
CA LYS A 54 6.08 14.54 2.18
C LYS A 54 5.75 14.54 0.68
N PRO A 55 6.49 15.28 -0.16
CA PRO A 55 6.24 15.30 -1.60
C PRO A 55 6.27 13.90 -2.22
N PHE A 56 5.48 13.69 -3.27
CA PHE A 56 5.34 12.41 -3.96
C PHE A 56 6.70 11.83 -4.36
N ALA A 57 7.58 12.66 -4.93
CA ALA A 57 8.91 12.26 -5.35
C ALA A 57 9.75 11.69 -4.18
N ALA A 58 9.69 12.33 -3.01
CA ALA A 58 10.41 11.87 -1.82
C ALA A 58 9.84 10.55 -1.28
N ARG A 59 8.51 10.40 -1.27
CA ARG A 59 7.85 9.15 -0.85
C ARG A 59 8.15 8.00 -1.82
N LEU A 60 8.14 8.27 -3.12
CA LEU A 60 8.49 7.30 -4.15
C LEU A 60 9.95 6.86 -4.05
N ALA A 61 10.87 7.79 -3.83
CA ALA A 61 12.29 7.47 -3.64
C ALA A 61 12.48 6.56 -2.42
N ASN A 62 11.91 6.92 -1.27
CA ASN A 62 11.98 6.11 -0.05
C ASN A 62 11.38 4.71 -0.26
N LEU A 63 10.25 4.61 -0.96
CA LEU A 63 9.59 3.35 -1.26
C LEU A 63 10.45 2.46 -2.17
N LYS A 64 11.05 3.04 -3.22
CA LYS A 64 11.98 2.32 -4.11
C LYS A 64 13.20 1.81 -3.35
N SER A 65 13.80 2.64 -2.51
CA SER A 65 14.92 2.24 -1.65
C SER A 65 14.54 1.09 -0.72
N LEU A 66 13.35 1.15 -0.09
CA LEU A 66 12.88 0.06 0.75
C LEU A 66 12.67 -1.24 -0.04
N MET A 67 12.02 -1.17 -1.21
CA MET A 67 11.81 -2.34 -2.06
C MET A 67 13.12 -2.98 -2.52
N SER A 68 14.14 -2.19 -2.85
CA SER A 68 15.47 -2.73 -3.18
C SER A 68 16.14 -3.48 -2.02
N LEU A 69 15.78 -3.15 -0.77
CA LEU A 69 16.33 -3.82 0.41
C LEU A 69 15.55 -5.11 0.74
N ILE A 70 14.22 -5.08 0.65
CA ILE A 70 13.38 -6.20 1.12
C ILE A 70 13.08 -7.22 0.03
N ALA A 71 13.11 -6.81 -1.24
CA ALA A 71 12.66 -7.61 -2.37
C ALA A 71 13.37 -7.21 -3.68
N PRO A 72 14.72 -7.24 -3.73
CA PRO A 72 15.50 -6.75 -4.88
C PRO A 72 15.18 -7.43 -6.21
N GLU A 73 14.82 -8.71 -6.18
CA GLU A 73 14.53 -9.53 -7.37
C GLU A 73 13.08 -9.40 -7.86
N ARG A 74 12.23 -8.61 -7.18
CA ARG A 74 10.80 -8.49 -7.54
C ARG A 74 10.56 -7.42 -8.58
N LYS A 75 9.70 -7.73 -9.55
CA LYS A 75 9.18 -6.73 -10.48
C LYS A 75 8.14 -5.88 -9.77
N VAL A 76 8.40 -4.57 -9.72
CA VAL A 76 7.53 -3.61 -9.04
C VAL A 76 7.14 -2.49 -10.00
N GLU A 77 5.84 -2.35 -10.24
CA GLU A 77 5.24 -1.20 -10.91
C GLU A 77 4.80 -0.18 -9.84
N TYR A 78 5.13 1.10 -10.05
CA TYR A 78 4.70 2.19 -9.17
C TYR A 78 3.70 3.05 -9.93
N ALA A 79 2.48 3.20 -9.39
CA ALA A 79 1.43 4.00 -9.99
C ALA A 79 1.04 5.16 -9.07
N ALA A 80 0.99 6.38 -9.60
CA ALA A 80 0.40 7.50 -8.87
C ALA A 80 -1.12 7.30 -8.80
N ILE A 81 -1.72 7.45 -7.61
CA ILE A 81 -3.18 7.37 -7.43
C ILE A 81 -3.71 8.72 -6.97
N SER A 82 -4.63 9.29 -7.76
CA SER A 82 -5.26 10.59 -7.51
C SER A 82 -6.74 10.47 -7.14
N ASP A 83 -7.20 9.24 -6.98
CA ASP A 83 -8.56 8.86 -6.59
C ASP A 83 -8.50 7.64 -5.66
N PRO A 84 -9.61 7.26 -5.01
CA PRO A 84 -9.59 6.20 -4.03
C PRO A 84 -9.39 4.77 -4.56
N TYR A 85 -9.50 4.56 -5.87
CA TYR A 85 -9.42 3.25 -6.50
C TYR A 85 -8.11 3.06 -7.28
N GLY A 86 -7.66 4.10 -7.96
CA GLY A 86 -6.47 4.06 -8.81
C GLY A 86 -6.57 2.99 -9.91
N PRO A 87 -5.46 2.34 -10.30
CA PRO A 87 -5.46 1.34 -11.37
C PRO A 87 -6.16 0.03 -10.97
N ALA A 88 -6.52 -0.14 -9.70
CA ALA A 88 -7.09 -1.40 -9.20
C ALA A 88 -8.49 -1.70 -9.78
N VAL A 89 -9.20 -0.71 -10.32
CA VAL A 89 -10.53 -0.90 -10.94
C VAL A 89 -10.51 -0.90 -12.47
N THR A 90 -9.33 -0.87 -13.07
CA THR A 90 -9.14 -0.88 -14.54
C THR A 90 -8.23 -2.01 -15.03
N ARG A 91 -7.48 -2.66 -14.12
CA ARG A 91 -6.54 -3.74 -14.41
C ARG A 91 -7.17 -5.12 -14.16
N PRO A 92 -7.64 -5.84 -15.20
CA PRO A 92 -8.29 -7.15 -15.04
C PRO A 92 -7.33 -8.26 -14.55
N GLU A 93 -6.04 -8.11 -14.79
CA GLU A 93 -4.98 -9.07 -14.46
C GLU A 93 -4.63 -9.13 -12.98
N LEU A 94 -5.08 -8.18 -12.17
CA LEU A 94 -4.84 -8.16 -10.73
C LEU A 94 -5.62 -9.30 -10.03
N GLU A 95 -4.90 -10.08 -9.22
CA GLU A 95 -5.44 -11.29 -8.59
C GLU A 95 -5.65 -11.12 -7.08
N ALA A 96 -4.77 -10.38 -6.40
CA ALA A 96 -4.86 -10.14 -4.96
C ALA A 96 -4.56 -8.69 -4.57
N ILE A 97 -5.20 -8.22 -3.51
CA ILE A 97 -4.92 -6.93 -2.86
C ILE A 97 -4.45 -7.13 -1.43
N VAL A 98 -3.27 -6.58 -1.10
CA VAL A 98 -2.74 -6.63 0.27
C VAL A 98 -3.16 -5.36 1.01
N VAL A 99 -3.80 -5.55 2.16
CA VAL A 99 -4.36 -4.45 2.97
C VAL A 99 -3.89 -4.54 4.42
N SER A 100 -3.86 -3.40 5.11
CA SER A 100 -3.79 -3.35 6.56
C SER A 100 -5.21 -3.25 7.14
N ARG A 101 -5.33 -3.27 8.47
CA ARG A 101 -6.60 -2.96 9.14
C ARG A 101 -7.14 -1.57 8.76
N GLU A 102 -6.26 -0.60 8.49
CA GLU A 102 -6.65 0.77 8.08
C GLU A 102 -7.21 0.78 6.65
N THR A 103 -6.63 -0.01 5.75
CA THR A 103 -7.00 0.00 4.33
C THR A 103 -7.98 -1.09 3.93
N LEU A 104 -8.34 -2.01 4.84
CA LEU A 104 -9.32 -3.08 4.58
C LEU A 104 -10.66 -2.56 4.05
N PRO A 105 -11.32 -1.55 4.67
CA PRO A 105 -12.59 -1.04 4.14
C PRO A 105 -12.47 -0.55 2.69
N ARG A 106 -11.33 0.06 2.34
CA ARG A 106 -11.06 0.50 0.97
C ARG A 106 -10.85 -0.68 0.02
N GLY A 107 -10.14 -1.72 0.45
CA GLY A 107 -9.95 -2.93 -0.35
C GLY A 107 -11.26 -3.64 -0.69
N LEU A 108 -12.19 -3.71 0.26
CA LEU A 108 -13.55 -4.23 0.01
C LEU A 108 -14.32 -3.35 -0.97
N GLN A 109 -14.29 -2.03 -0.79
CA GLN A 109 -14.93 -1.09 -1.72
C GLN A 109 -14.35 -1.18 -3.14
N ILE A 110 -13.04 -1.40 -3.28
CA ILE A 110 -12.40 -1.62 -4.59
C ILE A 110 -12.98 -2.87 -5.25
N ASN A 111 -13.19 -3.96 -4.50
CA ASN A 111 -13.81 -5.17 -5.05
C ASN A 111 -15.26 -4.94 -5.48
N ASP A 112 -16.05 -4.20 -4.70
CA ASP A 112 -17.41 -3.83 -5.11
C ASP A 112 -17.40 -3.04 -6.43
N GLU A 113 -16.47 -2.10 -6.57
CA GLU A 113 -16.32 -1.29 -7.78
C GLU A 113 -15.81 -2.13 -8.97
N ARG A 114 -14.93 -3.11 -8.73
CA ARG A 114 -14.48 -4.07 -9.75
C ARG A 114 -15.66 -4.89 -10.28
N VAL A 115 -16.50 -5.42 -9.40
CA VAL A 115 -17.69 -6.20 -9.79
C VAL A 115 -18.65 -5.36 -10.62
N LYS A 116 -18.91 -4.11 -10.23
CA LYS A 116 -19.75 -3.17 -11.01
C LYS A 116 -19.21 -2.92 -12.42
N ARG A 117 -17.89 -3.03 -12.61
CA ARG A 117 -17.20 -2.84 -13.90
C ARG A 117 -16.97 -4.16 -14.66
N GLY A 118 -17.55 -5.27 -14.20
CA GLY A 118 -17.38 -6.58 -14.84
C GLY A 118 -16.01 -7.23 -14.62
N LEU A 119 -15.22 -6.72 -13.67
CA LEU A 119 -13.93 -7.31 -13.29
C LEU A 119 -14.13 -8.33 -12.15
N ARG A 120 -13.29 -9.37 -12.14
CA ARG A 120 -13.26 -10.33 -11.03
C ARG A 120 -12.78 -9.62 -9.75
N PRO A 121 -13.42 -9.86 -8.59
CA PRO A 121 -12.89 -9.38 -7.32
C PRO A 121 -11.52 -10.01 -7.07
N MET A 122 -10.65 -9.26 -6.39
CA MET A 122 -9.33 -9.73 -5.97
C MET A 122 -9.42 -10.44 -4.62
N ASP A 123 -8.54 -11.40 -4.39
CA ASP A 123 -8.35 -11.99 -3.07
C ASP A 123 -7.79 -10.92 -2.11
N VAL A 124 -8.45 -10.74 -0.96
CA VAL A 124 -8.05 -9.74 0.04
C VAL A 124 -7.13 -10.40 1.06
N VAL A 125 -5.86 -10.00 1.06
CA VAL A 125 -4.86 -10.48 2.03
C VAL A 125 -4.60 -9.40 3.07
N MET A 126 -5.15 -9.57 4.27
CA MET A 126 -4.97 -8.60 5.36
C MET A 126 -3.75 -8.93 6.21
N ILE A 127 -2.85 -7.97 6.37
CA ILE A 127 -1.74 -8.08 7.33
C ILE A 127 -2.20 -7.78 8.76
N THR A 128 -1.64 -8.50 9.73
CA THR A 128 -1.86 -8.18 11.14
C THR A 128 -1.09 -6.93 11.56
N THR A 129 -1.71 -6.12 12.42
CA THR A 129 -1.13 -4.87 12.92
C THR A 129 0.21 -5.09 13.61
N VAL A 130 1.16 -4.17 13.38
CA VAL A 130 2.46 -4.18 14.06
C VAL A 130 2.44 -3.19 15.22
N LYS A 131 2.95 -3.62 16.37
CA LYS A 131 3.05 -2.81 17.59
C LYS A 131 4.51 -2.53 17.95
N ASP A 132 4.75 -1.46 18.69
CA ASP A 132 6.04 -1.21 19.34
C ASP A 132 6.21 -2.09 20.61
N GLY A 133 7.38 -1.98 21.27
CA GLY A 133 7.67 -2.69 22.52
C GLY A 133 6.79 -2.29 23.71
N TYR A 134 5.98 -1.24 23.56
CA TYR A 134 5.05 -0.73 24.57
C TYR A 134 3.58 -1.04 24.24
N GLY A 135 3.32 -1.75 23.13
CA GLY A 135 1.98 -2.14 22.69
C GLY A 135 1.23 -1.12 21.83
N ASN A 136 1.85 0.02 21.48
CA ASN A 136 1.24 1.02 20.60
C ASN A 136 1.24 0.54 19.15
N ILE A 137 0.14 0.80 18.43
CA ILE A 137 0.06 0.51 17.00
C ILE A 137 0.97 1.48 16.22
N LEU A 138 1.86 0.93 15.41
CA LEU A 138 2.74 1.72 14.56
C LEU A 138 2.01 2.20 13.30
N SER A 139 1.89 3.51 13.16
CA SER A 139 1.34 4.22 12.00
C SER A 139 2.14 5.52 11.73
N SER A 140 2.08 6.07 10.51
CA SER A 140 2.74 7.36 10.23
C SER A 140 2.25 8.47 11.16
N THR A 141 0.95 8.50 11.48
CA THR A 141 0.38 9.46 12.43
C THR A 141 0.97 9.31 13.84
N PHE A 142 1.11 8.07 14.32
CA PHE A 142 1.72 7.79 15.62
C PHE A 142 3.18 8.25 15.66
N ILE A 143 3.96 7.92 14.64
CA ILE A 143 5.39 8.26 14.57
C ILE A 143 5.61 9.77 14.52
N ARG A 144 4.84 10.50 13.69
CA ARG A 144 4.93 11.97 13.62
C ARG A 144 4.61 12.62 14.97
N ARG A 145 3.58 12.13 15.66
CA ARG A 145 3.19 12.60 17.00
C ARG A 145 4.31 12.40 18.03
N VAL A 146 4.95 11.23 18.04
CA VAL A 146 6.03 10.91 19.00
C VAL A 146 7.30 11.71 18.72
N LEU A 147 7.64 11.91 17.45
CA LEU A 147 8.86 12.62 17.04
C LEU A 147 8.73 14.15 17.02
N GLY A 148 7.58 14.71 17.42
CA GLY A 148 7.35 16.17 17.42
C GLY A 148 7.35 16.82 16.04
N ALA A 149 7.30 16.04 14.96
CA ALA A 149 7.24 16.53 13.60
C ALA A 149 5.78 16.92 13.26
N ARG A 150 5.45 18.21 13.45
CA ARG A 150 4.20 18.80 12.98
C ARG A 150 4.18 18.79 11.43
#